data_AF-A0A8X7Z1U6-F1
#
_entry.id   AF-A0A8X7Z1U6-F1
#
_cell.length_a   1.000
_cell.length_b   1.000
_cell.length_c   1.000
_cell.angle_alpha   90.00
_cell.angle_beta   90.00
_cell.angle_gamma   90.00
#
_symmetry.space_group_name_H-M   'P 1'
#
loop_
_entity.id
_entity.type
_entity.pdbx_description
1 polymer ?
#
loop_
_entity_poly.entity_id
_entity_poly.type
_entity_poly.pdbx_seq_one_letter_code
_entity_poly.pdbx_strand_id
1 'polypeptide(L)'
;MIKLFKVKEKQRELAENANGKSPIKKQSAGELRLHKDLYFDELSDAFKCFNWVEEKVLIFSLLWLVNGLSFMNSIAETRIRYLGVSLIDISELNLHKTCTMAFPNGKDDLMNFEVTIRPDEGYYRGGTFVFSFQISSIYPHEAPKVKCKTKVYHPNIDLEGNVCLNILREDWKPVLNINTIIYGLFHLFTEPNHEDPLNQDAAAVLRDNPQLFESNVRRAMAGGYMGQTFFPRCI
;
A
#
# COMPACT_ATOMS: atom_id res chain seq x y z
N MET A 1 -1.29 14.61 3.66
CA MET A 1 -1.16 13.66 2.53
C MET A 1 0.29 13.16 2.33
N ILE A 2 0.59 11.85 2.45
CA ILE A 2 1.93 11.30 2.12
C ILE A 2 2.00 11.04 0.61
N LYS A 3 2.80 11.81 -0.13
CA LYS A 3 2.92 11.66 -1.60
C LYS A 3 3.66 10.36 -1.97
N LEU A 4 3.20 9.68 -3.04
CA LEU A 4 3.76 8.43 -3.57
C LEU A 4 5.29 8.48 -3.78
N PHE A 5 5.83 9.65 -4.12
CA PHE A 5 7.28 9.86 -4.28
C PHE A 5 8.08 9.56 -3.01
N LYS A 6 7.58 9.98 -1.84
CA LYS A 6 8.23 9.68 -0.54
C LYS A 6 8.21 8.17 -0.24
N VAL A 7 7.11 7.50 -0.59
CA VAL A 7 6.97 6.04 -0.40
C VAL A 7 7.96 5.27 -1.30
N LYS A 8 8.10 5.67 -2.57
CA LYS A 8 9.04 5.04 -3.51
C LYS A 8 10.51 5.28 -3.15
N GLU A 9 10.87 6.49 -2.73
CA GLU A 9 12.24 6.82 -2.30
C GLU A 9 12.66 5.95 -1.10
N LYS A 10 11.76 5.75 -0.13
CA LYS A 10 12.06 4.93 1.04
C LYS A 10 12.07 3.42 0.76
N GLN A 11 11.26 2.92 -0.19
CA GLN A 11 11.37 1.53 -0.66
C GLN A 11 12.77 1.24 -1.23
N ARG A 12 13.33 2.20 -1.96
CA ARG A 12 14.69 2.12 -2.47
C ARG A 12 15.71 2.15 -1.33
N GLU A 13 15.58 3.03 -0.35
CA GLU A 13 16.47 3.08 0.82
C GLU A 13 16.42 1.81 1.68
N LEU A 14 15.24 1.22 1.90
CA LEU A 14 15.09 -0.04 2.64
C LEU A 14 15.67 -1.24 1.88
N ALA A 15 15.53 -1.27 0.55
CA ALA A 15 16.17 -2.27 -0.31
C ALA A 15 17.70 -2.13 -0.32
N GLU A 16 18.21 -0.89 -0.31
CA GLU A 16 19.64 -0.58 -0.23
C GLU A 16 20.21 -0.94 1.16
N ASN A 17 19.48 -0.73 2.25
CA ASN A 17 19.89 -1.09 3.61
C ASN A 17 19.79 -2.59 3.91
N ALA A 18 18.91 -3.33 3.22
CA ALA A 18 18.82 -4.79 3.33
C ALA A 18 20.04 -5.51 2.71
N ASN A 19 20.73 -4.87 1.76
CA ASN A 19 21.97 -5.34 1.16
C ASN A 19 23.14 -4.53 1.71
N GLY A 20 23.63 -4.90 2.90
CA GLY A 20 24.69 -4.19 3.61
C GLY A 20 25.83 -3.70 2.72
N LYS A 21 25.91 -2.39 2.50
CA LYS A 21 27.05 -1.72 1.87
C LYS A 21 27.40 -0.41 2.57
N SER A 22 28.72 -0.23 2.72
CA SER A 22 29.51 0.88 3.24
C SER A 22 29.20 2.26 2.62
N PRO A 23 29.59 3.39 3.24
CA PRO A 23 29.00 4.72 2.99
C PRO A 23 29.19 5.23 1.56
N ILE A 24 28.13 5.85 1.03
CA ILE A 24 28.00 6.34 -0.34
C ILE A 24 28.98 7.50 -0.60
N LYS A 25 29.94 7.29 -1.51
CA LYS A 25 30.66 8.38 -2.20
C LYS A 25 29.66 9.10 -3.11
N LYS A 26 29.64 10.44 -3.06
CA LYS A 26 28.85 11.29 -3.98
C LYS A 26 29.12 10.87 -5.43
N GLN A 27 28.11 10.34 -6.10
CA GLN A 27 28.18 9.90 -7.49
C GLN A 27 28.18 11.09 -8.45
N SER A 28 28.95 10.98 -9.53
CA SER A 28 29.06 12.02 -10.57
C SER A 28 27.97 11.88 -11.63
N ALA A 29 27.74 12.94 -12.42
CA ALA A 29 26.70 13.03 -13.44
C ALA A 29 26.70 11.88 -14.49
N GLY A 30 27.76 11.07 -14.58
CA GLY A 30 27.82 9.88 -15.42
C GLY A 30 27.01 8.68 -14.89
N GLU A 31 26.89 8.50 -13.57
CA GLU A 31 26.13 7.39 -12.97
C GLU A 31 24.61 7.63 -12.95
N LEU A 32 24.19 8.89 -13.00
CA LEU A 32 22.78 9.30 -13.21
C LEU A 32 22.25 8.91 -14.59
N ARG A 33 23.12 8.62 -15.58
CA ARG A 33 22.71 8.17 -16.91
C ARG A 33 22.30 6.70 -16.94
N LEU A 34 23.00 5.82 -16.22
CA LEU A 34 22.63 4.39 -16.14
C LEU A 34 21.30 4.14 -15.41
N HIS A 35 20.95 5.00 -14.45
CA HIS A 35 19.68 4.88 -13.73
C HIS A 35 18.46 5.35 -14.55
N LYS A 36 18.69 6.02 -15.68
CA LYS A 36 17.64 6.43 -16.62
C LYS A 36 17.32 5.31 -17.61
N ASP A 37 18.29 4.46 -17.92
CA ASP A 37 18.12 3.32 -18.83
C ASP A 37 17.32 2.18 -18.17
N LEU A 38 17.50 1.96 -16.86
CA LEU A 38 16.66 1.00 -16.10
C LEU A 38 15.18 1.42 -16.04
N TYR A 39 14.89 2.73 -16.06
CA TYR A 39 13.52 3.26 -16.11
C TYR A 39 12.93 3.20 -17.53
N PHE A 40 13.77 3.11 -18.56
CA PHE A 40 13.35 2.98 -19.95
C PHE A 40 12.97 1.54 -20.30
N ASP A 41 13.56 0.54 -19.65
CA ASP A 41 13.18 -0.86 -19.84
C ASP A 41 11.83 -1.22 -19.17
N GLU A 42 11.53 -0.70 -17.97
CA GLU A 42 10.20 -0.89 -17.35
C GLU A 42 9.08 -0.14 -18.10
N LEU A 43 9.38 1.03 -18.68
CA LEU A 43 8.45 1.75 -19.56
C LEU A 43 8.33 1.12 -20.95
N SER A 44 9.39 0.46 -21.44
CA SER A 44 9.37 -0.34 -22.68
C SER A 44 8.43 -1.54 -22.52
N ASP A 45 8.40 -2.20 -21.36
CA ASP A 45 7.47 -3.29 -21.11
C ASP A 45 6.02 -2.81 -20.92
N ALA A 46 5.83 -1.60 -20.38
CA ALA A 46 4.52 -0.94 -20.37
C ALA A 46 4.07 -0.48 -21.77
N PHE A 47 4.98 -0.01 -22.62
CA PHE A 47 4.70 0.34 -24.02
C PHE A 47 4.50 -0.90 -24.92
N LYS A 48 5.16 -2.03 -24.63
CA LYS A 48 4.86 -3.32 -25.25
C LYS A 48 3.45 -3.79 -24.88
N CYS A 49 3.00 -3.57 -23.64
CA CYS A 49 1.60 -3.79 -23.27
C CYS A 49 0.62 -2.87 -24.01
N PHE A 50 0.99 -1.61 -24.27
CA PHE A 50 0.15 -0.66 -25.00
C PHE A 50 0.04 -1.00 -26.50
N ASN A 51 1.16 -1.39 -27.14
CA ASN A 51 1.16 -1.87 -28.53
C ASN A 51 0.58 -3.30 -28.69
N TRP A 52 0.38 -4.04 -27.60
CA TRP A 52 -0.36 -5.31 -27.60
C TRP A 52 -1.88 -5.14 -27.73
N VAL A 53 -2.40 -3.94 -27.41
CA VAL A 53 -3.84 -3.65 -27.44
C VAL A 53 -4.31 -3.26 -28.85
N GLU A 54 -3.50 -2.57 -29.65
CA GLU A 54 -3.95 -2.07 -30.96
C GLU A 54 -3.99 -3.14 -32.07
N GLU A 55 -3.07 -4.11 -32.09
CA GLU A 55 -3.11 -5.19 -33.10
C GLU A 55 -4.27 -6.16 -32.89
N LYS A 56 -4.82 -6.24 -31.66
CA LYS A 56 -5.90 -7.18 -31.38
C LYS A 56 -7.30 -6.62 -31.64
N VAL A 57 -7.50 -5.30 -31.71
CA VAL A 57 -8.84 -4.73 -32.03
C VAL A 57 -9.31 -5.17 -33.43
N LEU A 58 -8.38 -5.30 -34.38
CA LEU A 58 -8.66 -5.82 -35.73
C LEU A 58 -8.94 -7.33 -35.74
N ILE A 59 -8.20 -8.11 -34.93
CA ILE A 59 -8.42 -9.56 -34.79
C ILE A 59 -9.73 -9.86 -34.03
N PHE A 60 -10.09 -9.04 -33.03
CA PHE A 60 -11.33 -9.15 -32.26
C PHE A 60 -12.56 -8.79 -33.11
N SER A 61 -12.44 -7.85 -34.04
CA SER A 61 -13.51 -7.53 -35.00
C SER A 61 -13.78 -8.68 -35.99
N LEU A 62 -12.73 -9.42 -36.37
CA LEU A 62 -12.84 -10.61 -37.23
C LEU A 62 -13.35 -11.85 -36.48
N LEU A 63 -13.02 -12.03 -35.19
CA LEU A 63 -13.52 -13.16 -34.39
C LEU A 63 -14.97 -13.00 -33.94
N TRP A 64 -15.48 -11.77 -33.81
CA TRP A 64 -16.89 -11.50 -33.46
C TRP A 64 -17.87 -12.03 -34.52
N LEU A 65 -17.46 -12.05 -35.79
CA LEU A 65 -18.24 -12.58 -36.91
C LEU A 65 -18.33 -14.11 -36.95
N VAL A 66 -17.46 -14.85 -36.26
CA VAL A 66 -17.33 -16.31 -36.46
C VAL A 66 -17.90 -17.14 -35.30
N ASN A 67 -17.89 -16.67 -34.04
CA ASN A 67 -18.16 -17.57 -32.89
C ASN A 67 -18.92 -16.95 -31.72
N GLY A 68 -19.99 -16.18 -32.00
CA GLY A 68 -20.74 -15.29 -31.09
C GLY A 68 -21.26 -15.80 -29.73
N LEU A 69 -20.92 -17.00 -29.25
CA LEU A 69 -21.24 -17.48 -27.89
C LEU A 69 -20.01 -17.92 -27.05
N SER A 70 -18.92 -18.39 -27.67
CA SER A 70 -17.70 -18.81 -26.93
C SER A 70 -16.83 -17.64 -26.45
N PHE A 71 -17.09 -16.43 -26.96
CA PHE A 71 -16.35 -15.22 -26.61
C PHE A 71 -16.67 -14.72 -25.19
N MET A 72 -17.91 -14.90 -24.73
CA MET A 72 -18.34 -14.52 -23.39
C MET A 72 -17.60 -15.29 -22.28
N ASN A 73 -17.25 -16.56 -22.52
CA ASN A 73 -16.43 -17.35 -21.59
C ASN A 73 -14.95 -16.93 -21.62
N SER A 74 -14.43 -16.47 -22.76
CA SER A 74 -13.04 -16.00 -22.89
C SER A 74 -12.80 -14.63 -22.22
N ILE A 75 -13.82 -13.77 -22.12
CA ILE A 75 -13.71 -12.51 -21.35
C ILE A 75 -13.58 -12.83 -19.85
N ALA A 76 -14.28 -13.85 -19.35
CA ALA A 76 -14.11 -14.33 -17.98
C ALA A 76 -12.71 -14.91 -17.74
N GLU A 77 -12.14 -15.64 -18.70
CA GLU A 77 -10.78 -16.22 -18.60
C GLU A 77 -9.65 -15.18 -18.74
N THR A 78 -9.84 -14.13 -19.53
CA THR A 78 -8.89 -13.00 -19.60
C THR A 78 -8.91 -12.19 -18.30
N ARG A 79 -10.08 -12.06 -17.67
CA ARG A 79 -10.25 -11.48 -16.33
C ARG A 79 -9.54 -12.31 -15.26
N ILE A 80 -9.57 -13.64 -15.36
CA ILE A 80 -8.84 -14.55 -14.47
C ILE A 80 -7.32 -14.51 -14.68
N ARG A 81 -6.81 -14.22 -15.89
CA ARG A 81 -5.36 -14.05 -16.09
C ARG A 81 -4.82 -12.73 -15.55
N TYR A 82 -5.53 -11.61 -15.71
CA TYR A 82 -5.14 -10.33 -15.10
C TYR A 82 -5.30 -10.35 -13.57
N LEU A 83 -6.39 -10.93 -13.05
CA LEU A 83 -6.56 -11.15 -11.62
C LEU A 83 -5.56 -12.19 -11.08
N GLY A 84 -5.23 -13.22 -11.87
CA GLY A 84 -4.28 -14.26 -11.51
C GLY A 84 -2.87 -13.73 -11.34
N VAL A 85 -2.40 -12.87 -12.24
CA VAL A 85 -1.06 -12.27 -12.12
C VAL A 85 -0.95 -11.31 -10.92
N SER A 86 -2.03 -10.63 -10.52
CA SER A 86 -2.01 -9.75 -9.33
C SER A 86 -2.32 -10.45 -8.00
N LEU A 87 -3.06 -11.57 -8.01
CA LEU A 87 -3.39 -12.33 -6.78
C LEU A 87 -2.30 -13.36 -6.43
N ILE A 88 -1.58 -13.90 -7.42
CA ILE A 88 -0.39 -14.75 -7.20
C ILE A 88 0.70 -13.96 -6.43
N ASP A 89 0.77 -12.64 -6.63
CA ASP A 89 1.67 -11.76 -5.88
C ASP A 89 1.36 -11.75 -4.38
N ILE A 90 0.09 -11.88 -3.95
CA ILE A 90 -0.29 -11.79 -2.52
C ILE A 90 0.38 -12.90 -1.69
N SER A 91 0.45 -14.12 -2.20
CA SER A 91 1.11 -15.24 -1.50
C SER A 91 2.64 -15.16 -1.48
N GLU A 92 3.23 -14.34 -2.36
CA GLU A 92 4.69 -14.21 -2.53
C GLU A 92 5.21 -12.79 -2.21
N LEU A 93 4.39 -11.95 -1.55
CA LEU A 93 4.76 -10.59 -1.21
C LEU A 93 6.02 -10.55 -0.32
N ASN A 94 7.05 -9.85 -0.77
CA ASN A 94 8.19 -9.48 0.06
C ASN A 94 7.79 -8.32 0.99
N LEU A 95 7.15 -8.67 2.10
CA LEU A 95 6.71 -7.72 3.12
C LEU A 95 7.88 -7.21 3.96
N HIS A 96 7.74 -5.99 4.47
CA HIS A 96 8.63 -5.51 5.53
C HIS A 96 8.64 -6.50 6.70
N LYS A 97 9.80 -6.70 7.35
CA LYS A 97 9.98 -7.73 8.40
C LYS A 97 8.99 -7.63 9.57
N THR A 98 8.45 -6.44 9.78
CA THR A 98 7.47 -6.15 10.83
C THR A 98 6.02 -6.19 10.37
N CYS A 99 5.78 -6.56 9.11
CA CYS A 99 4.47 -6.76 8.53
C CYS A 99 4.21 -8.25 8.34
N THR A 100 3.03 -8.71 8.73
CA THR A 100 2.60 -10.11 8.55
C THR A 100 1.20 -10.12 7.97
N MET A 101 0.90 -11.14 7.17
CA MET A 101 -0.41 -11.29 6.53
C MET A 101 -1.11 -12.55 7.01
N ALA A 102 -2.43 -12.47 7.18
CA ALA A 102 -3.28 -13.56 7.62
C ALA A 102 -4.57 -13.62 6.79
N PHE A 103 -5.11 -14.82 6.62
CA PHE A 103 -6.36 -15.07 5.90
C PHE A 103 -7.39 -15.63 6.88
N PRO A 104 -8.17 -14.77 7.56
CA PRO A 104 -9.04 -15.20 8.66
C PRO A 104 -10.15 -16.17 8.22
N ASN A 105 -10.57 -16.10 6.95
CA ASN A 105 -11.61 -16.96 6.38
C ASN A 105 -11.05 -18.24 5.72
N GLY A 106 -9.76 -18.51 5.86
CA GLY A 106 -9.06 -19.61 5.19
C GLY A 106 -8.22 -19.14 4.01
N LYS A 107 -7.21 -19.94 3.65
CA LYS A 107 -6.18 -19.57 2.66
C LYS A 107 -6.70 -19.35 1.23
N ASP A 108 -7.90 -19.83 0.94
CA ASP A 108 -8.52 -19.71 -0.38
C ASP A 108 -9.24 -18.36 -0.58
N ASP A 109 -9.57 -17.64 0.50
CA ASP A 109 -10.18 -16.30 0.43
C ASP A 109 -9.11 -15.22 0.21
N LEU A 110 -8.55 -15.20 -1.01
CA LEU A 110 -7.53 -14.22 -1.39
C LEU A 110 -8.08 -12.79 -1.54
N MET A 111 -9.41 -12.63 -1.57
CA MET A 111 -10.07 -11.34 -1.71
C MET A 111 -10.26 -10.61 -0.38
N ASN A 112 -10.22 -11.35 0.74
CA ASN A 112 -10.33 -10.78 2.08
C ASN A 112 -9.21 -11.30 2.97
N PHE A 113 -8.29 -10.42 3.33
CA PHE A 113 -7.15 -10.77 4.17
C PHE A 113 -6.84 -9.65 5.15
N GLU A 114 -6.00 -9.95 6.12
CA GLU A 114 -5.56 -9.00 7.13
C GLU A 114 -4.05 -8.82 7.08
N VAL A 115 -3.61 -7.58 7.26
CA VAL A 115 -2.20 -7.23 7.40
C VAL A 115 -2.00 -6.67 8.79
N THR A 116 -1.09 -7.29 9.53
CA THR A 116 -0.66 -6.84 10.85
C THR A 116 0.69 -6.12 10.72
N ILE A 117 0.74 -4.87 11.17
CA ILE A 117 1.93 -4.02 11.17
C ILE A 117 2.41 -3.84 12.60
N ARG A 118 3.71 -4.07 12.84
CA ARG A 118 4.36 -3.93 14.14
C ARG A 118 5.55 -2.96 14.10
N PRO A 119 5.33 -1.64 14.13
CA PRO A 119 6.42 -0.67 14.05
C PRO A 119 7.49 -0.95 15.12
N ASP A 120 8.75 -0.98 14.71
CA ASP A 120 9.93 -1.19 15.55
C ASP A 120 10.67 0.12 15.88
N GLU A 121 10.24 1.22 15.25
CA GLU A 121 10.71 2.59 15.45
C GLU A 121 9.55 3.61 15.52
N GLY A 122 9.89 4.88 15.76
CA GLY A 122 8.93 5.98 15.81
C GLY A 122 7.99 5.98 17.02
N TYR A 123 6.98 6.83 16.98
CA TYR A 123 6.01 7.05 18.07
C TYR A 123 5.26 5.77 18.47
N TYR A 124 4.97 4.92 17.49
CA TYR A 124 4.14 3.72 17.64
C TYR A 124 4.95 2.44 17.87
N ARG A 125 6.26 2.57 18.14
CA ARG A 125 7.16 1.44 18.39
C ARG A 125 6.57 0.47 19.42
N GLY A 126 6.54 -0.81 19.09
CA GLY A 126 6.04 -1.89 19.95
C GLY A 126 4.53 -2.12 19.86
N GLY A 127 3.80 -1.30 19.10
CA GLY A 127 2.38 -1.53 18.85
C GLY A 127 2.13 -2.65 17.84
N THR A 128 0.91 -3.20 17.88
CA THR A 128 0.40 -4.13 16.88
C THR A 128 -0.89 -3.56 16.28
N PHE A 129 -0.88 -3.29 14.97
CA PHE A 129 -1.99 -2.68 14.26
C PHE A 129 -2.47 -3.59 13.13
N VAL A 130 -3.74 -3.98 13.19
CA VAL A 130 -4.35 -4.90 12.22
C VAL A 130 -5.20 -4.11 11.23
N PHE A 131 -4.99 -4.35 9.94
CA PHE A 131 -5.74 -3.78 8.84
C PHE A 131 -6.45 -4.87 8.05
N SER A 132 -7.75 -4.68 7.77
CA SER A 132 -8.49 -5.53 6.84
C SER A 132 -8.36 -4.99 5.42
N PHE A 133 -8.08 -5.88 4.48
CA PHE A 133 -8.07 -5.63 3.04
C PHE A 133 -9.23 -6.38 2.40
N GLN A 134 -9.97 -5.67 1.55
CA GLN A 134 -11.01 -6.23 0.71
C GLN A 134 -10.75 -5.84 -0.75
N ILE A 135 -10.45 -6.84 -1.57
CA ILE A 135 -10.18 -6.69 -2.99
C ILE A 135 -11.51 -6.74 -3.75
N SER A 136 -11.75 -5.70 -4.55
CA SER A 136 -12.94 -5.61 -5.41
C SER A 136 -12.80 -6.50 -6.65
N SER A 137 -13.92 -6.97 -7.21
CA SER A 137 -13.92 -7.77 -8.45
C SER A 137 -13.47 -6.99 -9.70
N ILE A 138 -13.26 -5.69 -9.57
CA ILE A 138 -12.77 -4.78 -10.61
C ILE A 138 -11.36 -4.24 -10.32
N TYR A 139 -10.66 -4.79 -9.32
CA TYR A 139 -9.22 -4.60 -9.15
C TYR A 139 -8.46 -5.05 -10.42
N PRO A 140 -7.40 -4.35 -10.88
CA PRO A 140 -6.74 -3.19 -10.25
C PRO A 140 -7.29 -1.82 -10.67
N HIS A 141 -8.44 -1.75 -11.37
CA HIS A 141 -9.01 -0.46 -11.75
C HIS A 141 -9.53 0.33 -10.54
N GLU A 142 -10.04 -0.36 -9.52
CA GLU A 142 -10.32 0.20 -8.20
C GLU A 142 -9.29 -0.24 -7.16
N ALA A 143 -8.96 0.68 -6.25
CA ALA A 143 -8.13 0.38 -5.10
C ALA A 143 -8.81 -0.65 -4.17
N PRO A 144 -8.04 -1.49 -3.47
CA PRO A 144 -8.53 -2.26 -2.34
C PRO A 144 -9.18 -1.37 -1.29
N LYS A 145 -10.27 -1.86 -0.68
CA LYS A 145 -10.81 -1.21 0.53
C LYS A 145 -9.96 -1.64 1.72
N VAL A 146 -9.39 -0.67 2.41
CA VAL A 146 -8.56 -0.89 3.60
C VAL A 146 -9.16 -0.20 4.80
N LYS A 147 -9.28 -0.93 5.92
CA LYS A 147 -9.67 -0.37 7.22
C LYS A 147 -8.75 -0.82 8.32
N CYS A 148 -8.43 0.08 9.24
CA CYS A 148 -7.77 -0.26 10.49
C CYS A 148 -8.79 -0.90 11.45
N LYS A 149 -8.54 -2.14 11.86
CA LYS A 149 -9.35 -2.82 12.89
C LYS A 149 -8.93 -2.42 14.31
N THR A 150 -7.71 -1.89 14.46
CA THR A 150 -7.16 -1.47 15.76
C THR A 150 -7.50 -0.02 16.02
N LYS A 151 -8.29 0.27 17.06
CA LYS A 151 -8.57 1.64 17.47
C LYS A 151 -7.29 2.29 18.01
N VAL A 152 -6.77 3.28 17.29
CA VAL A 152 -5.45 3.89 17.56
C VAL A 152 -5.55 5.41 17.55
N TYR A 153 -4.81 6.05 18.46
CA TYR A 153 -4.66 7.50 18.46
C TYR A 153 -3.67 7.92 17.37
N HIS A 154 -4.15 8.30 16.20
CA HIS A 154 -3.31 8.56 15.02
C HIS A 154 -3.88 9.71 14.15
N PRO A 155 -3.07 10.65 13.63
CA PRO A 155 -3.56 11.77 12.80
C PRO A 155 -4.34 11.33 11.55
N ASN A 156 -3.85 10.30 10.86
CA ASN A 156 -4.41 9.82 9.58
C ASN A 156 -5.36 8.62 9.70
N ILE A 157 -5.79 8.23 10.90
CA ILE A 157 -6.75 7.13 11.11
C ILE A 157 -7.84 7.63 12.07
N ASP A 158 -9.11 7.51 11.69
CA ASP A 158 -10.23 7.88 12.57
C ASP A 158 -10.66 6.76 13.52
N LEU A 159 -11.68 7.02 14.33
CA LEU A 159 -12.16 6.10 15.36
C LEU A 159 -12.94 4.91 14.75
N GLU A 160 -13.46 5.07 13.53
CA GLU A 160 -14.16 4.08 12.72
C GLU A 160 -13.22 3.21 11.88
N GLY A 161 -11.91 3.49 11.95
CA GLY A 161 -10.86 2.74 11.28
C GLY A 161 -10.63 3.14 9.82
N ASN A 162 -11.21 4.23 9.34
CA ASN A 162 -10.91 4.75 8.01
C ASN A 162 -9.49 5.32 7.99
N VAL A 163 -8.79 5.10 6.88
CA VAL A 163 -7.40 5.49 6.70
C VAL A 163 -7.32 6.61 5.66
N CYS A 164 -6.54 7.65 5.96
CA CYS A 164 -6.19 8.69 5.02
C CYS A 164 -4.82 8.40 4.39
N LEU A 165 -4.86 7.65 3.29
CA LEU A 165 -3.72 7.35 2.43
C LEU A 165 -4.13 7.64 0.99
N ASN A 166 -3.46 8.58 0.34
CA ASN A 166 -3.76 9.09 -1.01
C ASN A 166 -3.85 7.99 -2.08
N ILE A 167 -2.95 7.00 -2.02
CA ILE A 167 -2.93 5.89 -2.97
C ILE A 167 -4.12 4.94 -2.82
N LEU A 168 -4.95 5.08 -1.79
CA LEU A 168 -6.24 4.38 -1.67
C LEU A 168 -7.42 5.19 -2.25
N ARG A 169 -7.15 6.39 -2.79
CA ARG A 169 -8.14 7.36 -3.25
C ARG A 169 -7.70 8.00 -4.57
N GLU A 170 -7.43 9.30 -4.59
CA GLU A 170 -7.15 10.09 -5.80
C GLU A 170 -5.85 9.70 -6.52
N ASP A 171 -4.87 9.17 -5.79
CA ASP A 171 -3.57 8.79 -6.35
C ASP A 171 -3.49 7.30 -6.72
N TRP A 172 -4.60 6.54 -6.59
CA TRP A 172 -4.64 5.16 -7.03
C TRP A 172 -4.45 5.07 -8.54
N LYS A 173 -3.58 4.15 -8.96
CA LYS A 173 -3.38 3.82 -10.38
C LYS A 173 -3.28 2.30 -10.50
N PRO A 174 -3.80 1.67 -11.57
CA PRO A 174 -3.73 0.23 -11.76
C PRO A 174 -2.31 -0.36 -11.80
N VAL A 175 -1.29 0.49 -11.93
CA VAL A 175 0.14 0.11 -11.85
C VAL A 175 0.63 -0.08 -10.40
N LEU A 176 -0.14 0.37 -9.40
CA LEU A 176 0.18 0.16 -7.98
C LEU A 176 -0.31 -1.21 -7.54
N ASN A 177 0.40 -1.80 -6.57
CA ASN A 177 0.13 -3.13 -6.05
C ASN A 177 -0.11 -3.12 -4.53
N ILE A 178 -0.51 -4.28 -3.98
CA ILE A 178 -0.79 -4.47 -2.56
C ILE A 178 0.45 -4.14 -1.70
N ASN A 179 1.65 -4.53 -2.14
CA ASN A 179 2.90 -4.18 -1.47
C ASN A 179 3.03 -2.67 -1.26
N THR A 180 2.76 -1.87 -2.30
CA THR A 180 2.85 -0.41 -2.23
C THR A 180 1.88 0.16 -1.19
N ILE A 181 0.68 -0.41 -1.06
CA ILE A 181 -0.29 -0.04 -0.03
C ILE A 181 0.25 -0.38 1.36
N ILE A 182 0.77 -1.60 1.57
CA ILE A 182 1.30 -2.03 2.86
C ILE A 182 2.48 -1.14 3.29
N TYR A 183 3.38 -0.79 2.37
CA TYR A 183 4.45 0.18 2.64
C TYR A 183 3.90 1.56 2.99
N GLY A 184 2.88 2.04 2.29
CA GLY A 184 2.20 3.30 2.62
C GLY A 184 1.59 3.29 4.02
N LEU A 185 0.93 2.20 4.42
CA LEU A 185 0.37 2.01 5.76
C LEU A 185 1.47 1.98 6.83
N PHE A 186 2.56 1.25 6.60
CA PHE A 186 3.72 1.24 7.51
C PHE A 186 4.27 2.66 7.70
N HIS A 187 4.33 3.44 6.61
CA HIS A 187 4.81 4.82 6.64
C HIS A 187 3.96 5.77 7.46
N LEU A 188 2.65 5.54 7.56
CA LEU A 188 1.81 6.34 8.44
C LEU A 188 2.27 6.24 9.90
N PHE A 189 2.79 5.09 10.33
CA PHE A 189 3.28 4.90 11.70
C PHE A 189 4.70 5.45 11.91
N THR A 190 5.58 5.38 10.92
CA THR A 190 6.94 5.93 11.07
C THR A 190 6.97 7.45 10.89
N GLU A 191 6.13 7.97 9.99
CA GLU A 191 6.07 9.39 9.61
C GLU A 191 4.60 9.87 9.56
N PRO A 192 3.92 10.00 10.72
CA PRO A 192 2.54 10.46 10.75
C PRO A 192 2.43 11.88 10.17
N ASN A 193 1.34 12.14 9.45
CA ASN A 193 1.17 13.39 8.72
C ASN A 193 0.07 14.25 9.35
N HIS A 194 0.42 15.47 9.75
CA HIS A 194 -0.53 16.45 10.29
C HIS A 194 -1.22 17.30 9.19
N GLU A 195 -0.77 17.22 7.94
CA GLU A 195 -1.42 17.86 6.78
C GLU A 195 -2.57 16.95 6.30
N ASP A 196 -3.80 17.47 6.33
CA ASP A 196 -5.06 16.77 6.03
C ASP A 196 -5.36 15.54 6.93
N PRO A 197 -5.48 15.73 8.26
CA PRO A 197 -5.71 14.64 9.19
C PRO A 197 -7.19 14.24 9.26
N LEU A 198 -7.45 12.98 9.61
CA LEU A 198 -8.78 12.52 10.01
C LEU A 198 -9.03 12.80 11.50
N ASN A 199 -7.98 12.76 12.31
CA ASN A 199 -8.02 13.10 13.72
C ASN A 199 -7.31 14.45 13.94
N GLN A 200 -8.11 15.52 13.99
CA GLN A 200 -7.63 16.89 14.11
C GLN A 200 -6.88 17.14 15.43
N ASP A 201 -7.35 16.54 16.53
CA ASP A 201 -6.71 16.68 17.85
C ASP A 201 -5.31 16.05 17.84
N ALA A 202 -5.19 14.83 17.31
CA ALA A 202 -3.91 14.14 17.19
C ALA A 202 -2.92 14.91 16.31
N ALA A 203 -3.39 15.48 15.19
CA ALA A 203 -2.57 16.26 14.28
C ALA A 203 -2.11 17.59 14.87
N ALA A 204 -2.99 18.30 15.59
CA ALA A 204 -2.65 19.55 16.26
C ALA A 204 -1.55 19.33 17.31
N VAL A 205 -1.68 18.28 18.13
CA VAL A 205 -0.64 17.95 19.13
C VAL A 205 0.66 17.52 18.45
N LEU A 206 0.61 16.74 17.36
CA LEU A 206 1.81 16.36 16.60
C LEU A 206 2.55 17.60 16.07
N ARG A 207 1.83 18.57 15.52
CA ARG A 207 2.40 19.82 14.97
C ARG A 207 2.96 20.71 16.08
N ASP A 208 2.20 20.92 17.14
CA ASP A 208 2.48 21.96 18.13
C ASP A 208 3.41 21.46 19.26
N ASN A 209 3.34 20.18 19.62
CA ASN A 209 4.14 19.58 20.69
C ASN A 209 4.40 18.06 20.44
N PRO A 210 5.42 17.73 19.64
CA PRO A 210 5.76 16.35 19.30
C PRO A 210 6.06 15.44 20.52
N GLN A 211 6.61 16.00 21.61
CA GLN A 211 6.90 15.24 22.83
C GLN A 211 5.61 14.87 23.58
N LEU A 212 4.65 15.80 23.64
CA LEU A 212 3.33 15.50 24.19
C LEU A 212 2.58 14.50 23.31
N PHE A 213 2.71 14.61 21.99
CA PHE A 213 2.16 13.63 21.06
C PHE A 213 2.69 12.23 21.35
N GLU A 214 4.00 12.07 21.52
CA GLU A 214 4.60 10.79 21.89
C GLU A 214 4.02 10.24 23.21
N SER A 215 3.95 11.07 24.26
CA SER A 215 3.37 10.67 25.55
C SER A 215 1.91 10.23 25.41
N ASN A 216 1.12 10.94 24.61
CA ASN A 216 -0.27 10.59 24.31
C ASN A 216 -0.39 9.26 23.57
N VAL A 217 0.44 9.04 22.55
CA VAL A 217 0.50 7.76 21.81
C VAL A 217 0.83 6.61 22.77
N ARG A 218 1.86 6.76 23.61
CA ARG A 218 2.24 5.73 24.60
C ARG A 218 1.10 5.41 25.56
N ARG A 219 0.43 6.43 26.08
CA ARG A 219 -0.69 6.29 27.01
C ARG A 219 -1.90 5.64 26.33
N ALA A 220 -2.22 6.02 25.09
CA ALA A 220 -3.32 5.43 24.33
C ALA A 220 -3.05 3.94 24.03
N MET A 221 -1.84 3.62 23.56
CA MET A 221 -1.45 2.24 23.23
C MET A 221 -1.45 1.32 24.46
N ALA A 222 -1.16 1.85 25.65
CA ALA A 222 -1.18 1.08 26.90
C ALA A 222 -2.60 0.71 27.39
N GLY A 223 -3.65 1.26 26.78
CA GLY A 223 -5.03 1.13 27.22
C GLY A 223 -5.45 2.32 28.08
N GLY A 224 -5.80 3.45 27.46
CA GLY A 224 -6.03 4.70 28.19
C GLY A 224 -6.94 5.68 27.47
N TYR A 225 -7.26 6.79 28.14
CA TYR A 225 -8.13 7.85 27.62
C TYR A 225 -7.33 8.99 27.02
N MET A 226 -7.66 9.41 25.79
CA MET A 226 -7.32 10.73 25.26
C MET A 226 -8.58 11.58 25.25
N GLY A 227 -8.63 12.61 26.10
CA GLY A 227 -9.86 13.37 26.34
C GLY A 227 -10.97 12.44 26.86
N GLN A 228 -12.10 12.38 26.13
CA GLN A 228 -13.23 11.52 26.47
C GLN A 228 -13.20 10.15 25.77
N THR A 229 -12.21 9.91 24.90
CA THR A 229 -12.16 8.71 24.08
C THR A 229 -11.22 7.68 24.69
N PHE A 230 -11.75 6.51 25.02
CA PHE A 230 -10.96 5.35 25.42
C PHE A 230 -10.33 4.65 24.21
N PHE A 231 -9.04 4.35 24.32
CA PHE A 231 -8.27 3.56 23.36
C PHE A 231 -7.90 2.22 24.02
N PRO A 232 -8.34 1.07 23.47
CA PRO A 232 -7.94 -0.24 23.92
C PRO A 232 -6.42 -0.45 23.81
N ARG A 233 -5.88 -1.32 24.66
CA ARG A 233 -4.46 -1.68 24.62
C ARG A 233 -4.10 -2.35 23.29
N CYS A 234 -3.01 -1.91 22.67
CA CYS A 234 -2.49 -2.48 21.42
C CYS A 234 -0.95 -2.68 21.41
N ILE A 235 -0.33 -2.75 22.59
CA ILE A 235 1.07 -3.18 22.81
C ILE A 235 1.13 -4.65 23.17
#